data_AF-A0A6L7SSS4-F1
#
_entry.id   AF-A0A6L7SSS4-F1
#
_cell.length_a   1.000
_cell.length_b   1.000
_cell.length_c   1.000
_cell.angle_alpha   90.00
_cell.angle_beta   90.00
_cell.angle_gamma   90.00
#
_symmetry.space_group_name_H-M   'P 1'
#
loop_
_entity.id
_entity.type
_entity.pdbx_description
1 polymer ?
#
loop_
_entity_poly.entity_id
_entity_poly.type
_entity_poly.pdbx_seq_one_letter_code
_entity_poly.pdbx_strand_id
1 'polypeptide(L)'
;MVPEFCVFLTNEQNDLTGAYYRMLTGNDAVERISVTGYGVSEEAIQFTDRPASDRLIHSLDLAEAFARIEINNFRHGRFFACDNLIFQEVATVQHMSTMIIRGQFNARTPMRILWELHQVLPGANFYVIPDSGHAFDESGITVV
;
A
#
# COMPACT_ATOMS: atom_id res chain seq x y z
N MET A 1 -6.83 7.57 -1.51
CA MET A 1 -6.38 8.77 -2.25
C MET A 1 -6.82 9.97 -1.44
N VAL A 2 -5.88 10.58 -0.73
CA VAL A 2 -6.17 11.74 0.13
C VAL A 2 -6.71 12.93 -0.68
N PRO A 3 -7.58 13.77 -0.08
CA PRO A 3 -8.25 14.88 -0.75
C PRO A 3 -7.30 15.88 -1.41
N GLU A 4 -6.11 16.10 -0.85
CA GLU A 4 -5.15 17.13 -1.31
C GLU A 4 -4.57 16.84 -2.69
N PHE A 5 -4.39 15.57 -3.06
CA PHE A 5 -3.92 15.18 -4.40
C PHE A 5 -4.99 15.42 -5.48
N CYS A 6 -6.26 15.23 -5.13
CA CYS A 6 -7.39 15.45 -6.03
C CYS A 6 -7.59 16.94 -6.38
N VAL A 7 -7.06 17.86 -5.57
CA VAL A 7 -7.17 19.31 -5.81
C VAL A 7 -6.32 19.77 -7.00
N PHE A 8 -5.19 19.10 -7.27
CA PHE A 8 -4.27 19.47 -8.36
C PHE A 8 -4.67 18.92 -9.74
N LEU A 9 -5.51 17.88 -9.79
CA LEU A 9 -5.87 17.15 -11.01
C LEU A 9 -7.34 17.31 -11.39
N THR A 10 -7.85 18.55 -11.42
CA THR A 10 -9.26 18.86 -11.64
C THR A 10 -9.85 18.29 -12.94
N ASN A 11 -9.04 18.17 -14.00
CA ASN A 11 -9.48 17.64 -15.30
C ASN A 11 -9.22 16.13 -15.49
N GLU A 12 -8.51 15.48 -14.56
CA GLU A 12 -8.10 14.06 -14.67
C GLU A 12 -8.63 13.19 -13.53
N GLN A 13 -9.66 13.67 -12.82
CA GLN A 13 -10.26 12.96 -11.69
C GLN A 13 -10.82 11.57 -12.05
N ASN A 14 -11.10 11.33 -13.34
CA ASN A 14 -11.58 10.04 -13.84
C ASN A 14 -10.46 8.99 -14.03
N ASP A 15 -9.18 9.40 -14.06
CA ASP A 15 -8.02 8.50 -14.15
C ASP A 15 -6.82 9.06 -13.36
N LEU A 16 -6.99 9.13 -12.04
CA LEU A 16 -5.96 9.66 -11.14
C LEU A 16 -4.69 8.81 -11.14
N THR A 17 -4.80 7.49 -11.34
CA THR A 17 -3.65 6.59 -11.47
C THR A 17 -2.87 6.87 -12.75
N GLY A 18 -3.54 7.06 -13.89
CA GLY A 18 -2.92 7.42 -15.16
C GLY A 18 -2.24 8.79 -15.11
N ALA A 19 -2.92 9.79 -14.54
CA ALA A 19 -2.35 11.12 -14.33
C ALA A 19 -1.08 11.05 -13.47
N TYR A 20 -1.17 10.41 -12.30
CA TYR A 20 -0.02 10.26 -11.39
C TYR A 20 1.15 9.51 -12.04
N TYR A 21 0.87 8.44 -12.80
CA TYR A 21 1.88 7.70 -13.54
C TYR A 21 2.62 8.57 -14.55
N ARG A 22 1.89 9.35 -15.37
CA ARG A 22 2.53 10.25 -16.34
C ARG A 22 3.40 11.30 -15.67
N MET A 23 2.88 11.94 -14.62
CA MET A 23 3.62 12.99 -13.90
C MET A 23 4.92 12.44 -13.31
N LEU A 24 4.87 11.27 -12.65
CA LEU A 24 6.04 10.64 -12.04
C LEU A 24 7.05 10.05 -13.04
N THR A 25 6.62 9.70 -14.26
CA THR A 25 7.49 9.09 -15.29
C THR A 25 7.89 10.03 -16.42
N GLY A 26 7.36 11.26 -16.41
CA GLY A 26 7.65 12.31 -17.36
C GLY A 26 9.03 12.95 -17.18
N ASN A 27 9.41 13.80 -18.14
CA ASN A 27 10.73 14.45 -18.14
C ASN A 27 10.78 15.73 -17.29
N ASP A 28 9.64 16.32 -16.92
CA ASP A 28 9.58 17.53 -16.10
C ASP A 28 9.92 17.20 -14.63
N ALA A 29 11.09 17.65 -14.19
CA ALA A 29 11.55 17.42 -12.82
C ALA A 29 10.70 18.17 -11.77
N VAL A 30 10.17 19.35 -12.09
CA VAL A 30 9.33 20.12 -11.17
C VAL A 30 8.02 19.40 -10.96
N GLU A 31 7.41 18.91 -12.06
CA GLU A 31 6.18 18.13 -12.01
C GLU A 31 6.37 16.85 -11.19
N ARG A 32 7.43 16.07 -11.47
CA ARG A 32 7.76 14.85 -10.70
C ARG A 32 7.88 15.14 -9.21
N ILE A 33 8.70 16.11 -8.83
CA ILE A 33 8.95 16.46 -7.43
C ILE A 33 7.66 16.89 -6.73
N SER A 34 6.78 17.64 -7.42
CA SER A 34 5.52 18.14 -6.85
C SER A 34 4.57 17.02 -6.43
N VAL A 35 4.67 15.84 -7.05
CA VAL A 35 3.80 14.70 -6.77
C VAL A 35 4.50 13.55 -6.04
N THR A 36 5.83 13.57 -5.95
CA THR A 36 6.62 12.58 -5.19
C THR A 36 6.17 12.48 -3.73
N GLY A 37 5.90 13.63 -3.09
CA GLY A 37 5.48 13.67 -1.68
C GLY A 37 4.17 12.94 -1.39
N TYR A 38 3.27 12.82 -2.38
CA TYR A 38 2.01 12.09 -2.22
C TYR A 38 2.24 10.59 -1.98
N GLY A 39 3.09 9.94 -2.79
CA GLY A 39 3.40 8.51 -2.66
C GLY A 39 4.01 8.18 -1.30
N VAL A 40 4.89 9.06 -0.80
CA VAL A 40 5.50 8.91 0.53
C VAL A 40 4.48 9.10 1.65
N SER A 41 3.57 10.06 1.53
CA SER A 41 2.58 10.35 2.58
C SER A 41 1.60 9.19 2.82
N GLU A 42 1.26 8.45 1.76
CA GLU A 42 0.39 7.28 1.84
C GLU A 42 1.07 6.09 2.55
N GLU A 43 2.40 5.99 2.50
CA GLU A 43 3.16 4.99 3.27
C GLU A 43 3.33 5.38 4.75
N ALA A 44 3.27 6.66 5.07
CA ALA A 44 3.46 7.18 6.42
C ALA A 44 2.22 7.00 7.33
N ILE A 45 1.14 6.35 6.87
CA ILE A 45 -0.08 6.13 7.65
C ILE A 45 0.18 5.09 8.75
N GLN A 46 0.39 5.58 9.98
CA GLN A 46 0.56 4.78 11.21
C GLN A 46 -0.61 5.04 12.16
N PHE A 47 -0.93 4.07 13.02
CA PHE A 47 -1.97 4.24 14.04
C PHE A 47 -1.46 4.95 15.31
N THR A 48 -0.14 5.05 15.52
CA THR A 48 0.44 5.61 16.75
C THR A 48 0.78 7.09 16.64
N ASP A 49 0.76 7.82 17.76
CA ASP A 49 1.28 9.20 17.92
C ASP A 49 2.80 9.32 17.77
N ARG A 50 3.49 8.24 17.38
CA ARG A 50 4.92 8.34 17.08
C ARG A 50 5.07 9.23 15.85
N PRO A 51 5.98 10.22 15.86
CA PRO A 51 6.36 10.89 14.62
C PRO A 51 6.70 9.78 13.63
N ALA A 52 6.05 9.79 12.45
CA ALA A 52 6.18 8.75 11.42
C ALA A 52 7.62 8.27 11.46
N SER A 53 7.83 7.08 12.04
CA SER A 53 9.14 6.60 12.47
C SER A 53 10.14 6.96 11.38
N ASP A 54 11.26 7.63 11.70
CA ASP A 54 12.33 7.99 10.75
C ASP A 54 12.64 6.82 9.81
N ARG A 55 11.91 6.65 8.71
CA ARG A 55 11.95 5.40 7.94
C ARG A 55 12.08 5.61 6.45
N LEU A 56 13.09 4.88 5.98
CA LEU A 56 13.47 4.46 4.64
C LEU A 56 13.71 5.61 3.69
N ILE A 57 12.73 6.49 3.49
CA ILE A 57 12.77 7.56 2.51
C ILE A 57 13.34 8.83 3.17
N HIS A 58 14.66 8.85 3.29
CA HIS A 58 15.40 9.98 3.87
C HIS A 58 15.93 10.97 2.81
N SER A 59 15.65 10.71 1.54
CA SER A 59 16.05 11.57 0.42
C SER A 59 14.96 11.67 -0.63
N LEU A 60 14.97 12.78 -1.37
CA LEU A 60 14.05 13.01 -2.48
C LEU A 60 14.24 11.97 -3.60
N ASP A 61 15.48 11.55 -3.86
CA ASP A 61 15.78 10.54 -4.88
C ASP A 61 15.14 9.18 -4.53
N LEU A 62 15.19 8.80 -3.25
CA LEU A 62 14.57 7.57 -2.79
C LEU A 62 13.04 7.67 -2.78
N ALA A 63 12.51 8.85 -2.47
CA ALA A 63 11.07 9.14 -2.53
C ALA A 63 10.55 9.00 -3.96
N GLU A 64 11.26 9.58 -4.93
CA GLU A 64 10.90 9.51 -6.34
C GLU A 64 11.01 8.06 -6.84
N ALA A 65 12.10 7.37 -6.51
CA ALA A 65 12.28 5.96 -6.89
C ALA A 65 11.15 5.09 -6.33
N PHE A 66 10.82 5.26 -5.05
CA PHE A 66 9.73 4.55 -4.39
C PHE A 66 8.40 4.79 -5.11
N ALA A 67 7.99 6.06 -5.24
CA ALA A 67 6.72 6.45 -5.83
C ALA A 67 6.59 5.93 -7.28
N ARG A 68 7.69 5.99 -8.06
CA ARG A 68 7.75 5.49 -9.44
C ARG A 68 7.58 3.97 -9.53
N ILE A 69 8.21 3.21 -8.63
CA ILE A 69 8.05 1.75 -8.58
C ILE A 69 6.61 1.38 -8.21
N GLU A 70 6.05 2.04 -7.20
CA GLU A 70 4.70 1.77 -6.72
C GLU A 70 3.66 2.06 -7.81
N ILE A 71 3.70 3.26 -8.40
CA ILE A 71 2.74 3.65 -9.44
C ILE A 71 2.87 2.80 -10.71
N ASN A 72 4.09 2.36 -11.03
CA ASN A 72 4.31 1.45 -12.16
C ASN A 72 3.65 0.09 -11.94
N ASN A 73 3.68 -0.45 -10.72
CA ASN A 73 2.96 -1.68 -10.39
C ASN A 73 1.44 -1.47 -10.49
N PHE A 74 0.90 -0.37 -9.96
CA PHE A 74 -0.52 -0.09 -10.07
C PHE A 74 -0.99 0.06 -11.53
N ARG A 75 -0.24 0.80 -12.35
CA ARG A 75 -0.57 1.03 -13.75
C ARG A 75 -0.64 -0.26 -14.57
N HIS A 76 0.18 -1.25 -14.24
CA HIS A 76 0.28 -2.51 -14.98
C HIS A 76 -0.42 -3.68 -14.30
N GLY A 77 -1.34 -3.42 -13.35
CA GLY A 77 -2.07 -4.49 -12.66
C GLY A 77 -1.14 -5.45 -11.91
N ARG A 78 -0.02 -4.94 -11.38
CA ARG A 78 1.06 -5.71 -10.73
C ARG A 78 1.65 -6.82 -11.61
N PHE A 79 1.48 -6.71 -12.92
CA PHE A 79 1.91 -7.71 -13.92
C PHE A 79 1.26 -9.09 -13.74
N PHE A 80 0.08 -9.15 -13.10
CA PHE A 80 -0.69 -10.38 -13.03
C PHE A 80 -1.37 -10.69 -14.37
N ALA A 81 -1.50 -11.98 -14.68
CA ALA A 81 -2.19 -12.44 -15.88
C ALA A 81 -3.71 -12.16 -15.83
N CYS A 82 -4.27 -12.08 -14.63
CA CYS A 82 -5.69 -11.80 -14.39
C CYS A 82 -5.91 -11.22 -13.00
N ASP A 83 -7.09 -10.62 -12.81
CA ASP A 83 -7.56 -10.23 -11.48
C ASP A 83 -7.78 -11.45 -10.60
N ASN A 84 -7.61 -11.28 -9.28
CA ASN A 84 -7.78 -12.32 -8.26
C ASN A 84 -6.88 -13.55 -8.43
N LEU A 85 -5.80 -13.49 -9.20
CA LEU A 85 -4.84 -14.59 -9.39
C LEU A 85 -4.40 -15.22 -8.05
N ILE A 86 -4.10 -14.41 -7.04
CA ILE A 86 -3.69 -14.88 -5.71
C ILE A 86 -4.76 -15.78 -5.07
N PHE A 87 -6.04 -15.43 -5.19
CA PHE A 87 -7.14 -16.24 -4.65
C PHE A 87 -7.35 -17.54 -5.43
N GLN A 88 -7.11 -17.52 -6.75
CA GLN A 88 -7.20 -18.71 -7.59
C GLN A 88 -6.08 -19.71 -7.26
N GLU A 89 -4.88 -19.21 -6.95
CA GLU A 89 -3.69 -20.02 -6.72
C GLU A 89 -3.41 -20.31 -5.24
N VAL A 90 -4.26 -19.85 -4.30
CA VAL A 90 -4.03 -20.00 -2.85
C VAL A 90 -3.87 -21.45 -2.40
N ALA A 91 -4.50 -22.39 -3.12
CA ALA A 91 -4.40 -23.82 -2.85
C ALA A 91 -2.95 -24.33 -2.90
N THR A 92 -2.09 -23.70 -3.69
CA THR A 92 -0.68 -24.07 -3.84
C THR A 92 0.11 -23.89 -2.55
N VAL A 93 -0.31 -23.01 -1.64
CA VAL A 93 0.35 -22.73 -0.35
C VAL A 93 -0.40 -23.26 0.86
N GLN A 94 -1.54 -23.93 0.69
CA GLN A 94 -2.38 -24.43 1.80
C GLN A 94 -1.66 -25.39 2.76
N HIS A 95 -0.60 -26.05 2.28
CA HIS A 95 0.22 -26.96 3.09
C HIS A 95 1.17 -26.23 4.05
N MET A 96 1.34 -24.91 3.90
CA MET A 96 2.23 -24.12 4.73
C MET A 96 1.53 -23.65 6.02
N SER A 97 2.23 -23.75 7.14
CA SER A 97 1.80 -23.08 8.37
C SER A 97 1.81 -21.56 8.15
N THR A 98 0.62 -20.95 8.23
CA THR A 98 0.43 -19.55 7.86
C THR A 98 -0.18 -18.75 9.00
N MET A 99 0.29 -17.53 9.19
CA MET A 99 -0.33 -16.54 10.07
C MET A 99 -0.65 -15.28 9.27
N ILE A 100 -1.88 -14.80 9.40
CA ILE A 100 -2.35 -13.56 8.81
C ILE A 100 -2.53 -12.56 9.95
N ILE A 101 -1.69 -11.53 10.00
CA ILE A 101 -1.65 -10.52 11.07
C ILE A 101 -2.03 -9.17 10.46
N ARG A 102 -2.94 -8.44 11.10
CA ARG A 102 -3.32 -7.10 10.67
C ARG A 102 -3.69 -6.22 11.85
N GLY A 103 -3.25 -4.96 11.83
CA GLY A 103 -3.78 -3.95 12.74
C GLY A 103 -5.26 -3.65 12.51
N GLN A 104 -6.00 -3.44 13.58
CA GLN A 104 -7.42 -3.09 13.58
C GLN A 104 -7.72 -1.86 12.71
N PHE A 105 -6.86 -0.84 12.77
CA PHE A 105 -7.04 0.46 12.14
C PHE A 105 -6.20 0.64 10.87
N ASN A 106 -5.69 -0.45 10.29
CA ASN A 106 -4.98 -0.40 9.01
C ASN A 106 -5.90 0.16 7.91
N ALA A 107 -5.63 1.37 7.43
CA ALA A 107 -6.42 2.04 6.41
C ALA A 107 -6.00 1.68 4.97
N ARG A 108 -4.84 1.04 4.79
CA ARG A 108 -4.25 0.74 3.47
C ARG A 108 -4.84 -0.52 2.85
N THR A 109 -5.00 -1.57 3.65
CA THR A 109 -5.50 -2.86 3.18
C THR A 109 -6.88 -3.13 3.78
N PRO A 110 -7.97 -3.08 3.01
CA PRO A 110 -9.32 -3.29 3.52
C PRO A 110 -9.46 -4.63 4.26
N MET A 111 -10.15 -4.62 5.40
CA MET A 111 -10.25 -5.82 6.25
C MET A 111 -10.88 -7.00 5.51
N ARG A 112 -11.88 -6.69 4.69
CA ARG A 112 -12.61 -7.66 3.88
C ARG A 112 -11.69 -8.58 3.06
N ILE A 113 -10.63 -8.04 2.45
CA ILE A 113 -9.73 -8.81 1.57
C ILE A 113 -8.99 -9.90 2.35
N LEU A 114 -8.48 -9.57 3.55
CA LEU A 114 -7.76 -10.53 4.39
C LEU A 114 -8.71 -11.56 5.02
N TRP A 115 -9.94 -11.17 5.34
CA TRP A 115 -10.97 -12.11 5.76
C TRP A 115 -11.32 -13.10 4.64
N GLU A 116 -11.54 -12.61 3.41
CA GLU A 116 -11.78 -13.46 2.25
C GLU A 116 -10.61 -14.43 2.01
N LEU A 117 -9.36 -13.98 2.21
CA LEU A 117 -8.18 -14.83 2.10
C LEU A 117 -8.18 -15.94 3.16
N HIS A 118 -8.49 -15.61 4.42
CA HIS A 118 -8.58 -16.60 5.50
C HIS A 118 -9.65 -17.67 5.22
N GLN A 119 -10.79 -17.29 4.62
CA GLN A 119 -11.85 -18.24 4.25
C GLN A 119 -11.41 -19.28 3.21
N VAL A 120 -10.49 -18.93 2.32
CA VAL A 120 -9.94 -19.85 1.29
C VAL A 120 -8.60 -20.48 1.69
N LEU A 121 -8.05 -20.08 2.85
CA LEU A 121 -6.84 -20.61 3.46
C LEU A 121 -7.15 -21.07 4.90
N PRO A 122 -7.96 -22.13 5.08
CA PRO A 122 -8.56 -22.48 6.38
C PRO A 122 -7.55 -22.93 7.46
N GLY A 123 -6.31 -23.26 7.07
CA GLY A 123 -5.23 -23.58 8.02
C GLY A 123 -4.46 -22.36 8.54
N ALA A 124 -4.75 -21.15 8.03
CA ALA A 124 -4.09 -19.94 8.51
C ALA A 124 -4.70 -19.45 9.82
N ASN A 125 -3.86 -19.10 10.80
CA ASN A 125 -4.32 -18.34 11.95
C ASN A 125 -4.56 -16.88 11.55
N PHE A 126 -5.64 -16.27 12.03
CA PHE A 126 -6.01 -14.91 11.66
C PHE A 126 -6.09 -14.02 12.91
N TYR A 127 -5.20 -13.02 12.99
CA TYR A 127 -5.07 -12.12 14.13
C TYR A 127 -5.38 -10.68 13.71
N VAL A 128 -6.36 -10.09 14.39
CA VAL A 128 -6.63 -8.65 14.33
C VAL A 128 -6.08 -8.01 15.59
N ILE A 129 -5.07 -7.18 15.44
CA ILE A 129 -4.32 -6.60 16.56
C ILE A 129 -4.99 -5.27 16.96
N PRO A 130 -5.51 -5.16 18.20
CA PRO A 130 -6.06 -3.92 18.71
C PRO A 130 -5.00 -2.82 18.73
N ASP A 131 -5.45 -1.57 18.64
CA ASP A 131 -4.57 -0.40 18.75
C ASP A 131 -3.35 -0.46 17.82
N SER A 132 -3.55 -0.99 16.60
CA SER A 132 -2.51 -1.11 15.57
C SER A 132 -3.04 -0.80 14.16
N GLY A 133 -2.18 -0.30 13.29
CA GLY A 133 -2.41 0.17 11.94
C GLY A 133 -1.71 -0.68 10.88
N HIS A 134 -1.12 -0.01 9.89
CA HIS A 134 -0.50 -0.67 8.73
C HIS A 134 0.96 -1.06 8.97
N ALA A 135 1.69 -0.30 9.79
CA ALA A 135 3.12 -0.44 9.91
C ALA A 135 3.50 -1.75 10.62
N PHE A 136 4.55 -2.41 10.13
CA PHE A 136 4.99 -3.71 10.65
C PHE A 136 5.62 -3.61 12.05
N ASP A 137 6.08 -2.42 12.45
CA ASP A 137 6.80 -2.16 13.69
C ASP A 137 5.94 -1.50 14.77
N GLU A 138 4.63 -1.46 14.55
CA GLU A 138 3.71 -1.06 15.59
C GLU A 138 3.77 -2.05 16.75
N SER A 139 3.74 -1.54 17.99
CA SER A 139 4.07 -2.34 19.18
C SER A 139 3.18 -3.57 19.33
N GLY A 140 1.90 -3.47 18.94
CA GLY A 140 0.99 -4.62 18.96
C GLY A 140 1.32 -5.67 17.90
N ILE A 141 1.88 -5.27 16.75
CA ILE A 141 2.25 -6.18 15.65
C ILE A 141 3.51 -6.98 16.01
N THR A 142 4.49 -6.35 16.66
CA THR A 142 5.80 -6.98 16.96
C THR A 142 5.78 -8.04 18.05
N VAL A 143 4.64 -8.24 18.73
CA VAL A 143 4.49 -9.14 19.89
C VAL A 143 3.55 -10.32 19.62
N VAL A 144 3.17 -10.52 18.36
CA VAL A 144 2.34 -11.66 17.90
C VAL A 144 3.18 -12.92 17.74
#